data_AF-A0A377ZCW3-F1
#
_entry.id   AF-A0A377ZCW3-F1
#
_cell.length_a   1.000
_cell.length_b   1.000
_cell.length_c   1.000
_cell.angle_alpha   90.00
_cell.angle_beta   90.00
_cell.angle_gamma   90.00
#
_symmetry.space_group_name_H-M   'P 1'
#
loop_
_entity.id
_entity.type
_entity.pdbx_description
1 polymer ?
#
loop_
_entity_poly.entity_id
_entity_poly.type
_entity_poly.pdbx_seq_one_letter_code
_entity_poly.pdbx_strand_id
1 'polypeptide(L)' 'MKKLFISLLAVLSASVASAADFPVTIESCGTPVTFAGPPKRAVINDLNMSEMAFALHLQDRIVGLTGISGWYKMTPEF' A
#
# COMPACT_ATOMS: atom_id res chain seq x y z
N MET A 1 28.00 -24.39 19.68
CA MET A 1 26.93 -25.24 19.10
C MET A 1 25.53 -24.79 19.55
N LYS A 2 25.18 -24.86 20.84
CA LYS A 2 23.82 -24.54 21.35
C LYS A 2 23.40 -23.07 21.20
N LYS A 3 24.36 -22.13 21.29
CA LYS A 3 24.14 -20.69 21.05
C LYS A 3 23.90 -20.34 19.57
N LEU A 4 24.44 -21.16 18.64
CA LEU A 4 24.21 -21.01 17.20
C LEU A 4 22.79 -21.44 16.80
N PHE A 5 22.29 -22.51 17.43
CA PHE A 5 20.92 -22.99 17.22
C PHE A 5 19.85 -22.00 17.68
N ILE A 6 20.09 -21.27 18.79
CA ILE A 6 19.14 -20.26 19.30
C ILE A 6 19.09 -19.03 18.38
N SER A 7 20.22 -18.65 17.79
CA SER A 7 20.28 -17.54 16.82
C SER A 7 19.55 -17.86 15.51
N LEU A 8 19.52 -19.13 15.08
CA LEU A 8 18.87 -19.52 13.83
C LEU A 8 17.34 -19.55 13.94
N LEU A 9 16.81 -19.85 15.12
CA LEU A 9 15.36 -19.89 15.35
C LEU A 9 14.73 -18.48 15.39
N ALA A 10 15.48 -17.47 15.84
CA ALA A 10 15.00 -16.08 15.91
C ALA A 10 14.84 -15.42 14.53
N VAL A 11 15.57 -15.88 13.51
CA VAL A 11 15.46 -15.35 12.13
C VAL A 11 14.20 -15.86 11.42
N LEU A 12 13.66 -17.02 11.84
CA LEU A 12 12.50 -17.64 11.19
C LEU A 12 11.15 -17.03 11.64
N SER A 13 11.15 -16.21 12.70
CA SER A 13 9.95 -15.50 13.17
C SER A 13 9.72 -14.15 12.47
N ALA A 14 10.48 -13.83 11.42
CA ALA A 14 10.12 -12.73 10.54
C ALA A 14 8.77 -13.08 9.89
N SER A 15 7.71 -12.41 10.34
CA SER A 15 6.38 -12.47 9.77
C SER A 15 6.47 -12.13 8.29
N VAL A 16 6.43 -13.14 7.43
CA VAL A 16 6.23 -12.94 5.99
C VAL A 16 4.87 -12.25 5.85
N ALA A 17 4.88 -11.00 5.39
CA ALA A 17 3.65 -10.34 5.01
C ALA A 17 3.07 -11.13 3.83
N SER A 18 2.04 -11.95 4.08
CA SER A 18 1.34 -12.65 3.02
C SER A 18 0.59 -11.61 2.19
N ALA A 19 1.07 -11.39 0.96
CA ALA A 19 0.29 -10.68 -0.03
C ALA A 19 -1.00 -11.47 -0.30
N ALA A 20 -2.12 -10.77 -0.46
CA ALA A 20 -3.33 -11.42 -0.95
C ALA A 20 -3.07 -11.95 -2.36
N ASP A 21 -3.44 -13.21 -2.60
CA ASP A 21 -3.45 -13.76 -3.96
C ASP A 21 -4.54 -13.08 -4.78
N PHE A 22 -4.25 -12.90 -6.07
CA PHE A 22 -5.21 -12.34 -7.00
C PHE A 22 -6.10 -13.46 -7.60
N PRO A 23 -7.38 -13.17 -7.92
CA PRO A 23 -8.01 -11.85 -7.90
C PRO A 23 -8.45 -11.38 -6.50
N VAL A 24 -8.39 -10.07 -6.27
CA VAL A 24 -8.88 -9.42 -5.04
C VAL A 24 -10.15 -8.65 -5.35
N THR A 25 -11.26 -8.96 -4.67
CA THR A 25 -12.51 -8.21 -4.76
C THR A 25 -12.71 -7.37 -3.51
N ILE A 26 -12.98 -6.08 -3.69
CA ILE A 26 -13.31 -5.14 -2.61
C ILE A 26 -14.69 -4.52 -2.85
N GLU A 27 -15.33 -4.06 -1.77
CA GLU A 27 -16.55 -3.27 -1.85
C GLU A 27 -16.20 -1.77 -1.89
N SER A 28 -16.51 -1.11 -3.00
CA SER A 28 -16.34 0.33 -3.18
C SER A 28 -17.71 1.00 -3.21
N CYS A 29 -18.10 1.66 -2.11
CA CYS A 29 -19.42 2.29 -1.97
C CYS A 29 -20.60 1.32 -2.28
N GLY A 30 -20.47 0.05 -1.91
CA GLY A 30 -21.45 -1.00 -2.18
C GLY A 30 -21.44 -1.55 -3.60
N THR A 31 -20.44 -1.17 -4.41
CA THR A 31 -20.17 -1.78 -5.71
C THR A 31 -18.97 -2.71 -5.59
N PRO A 32 -19.10 -4.01 -5.94
CA PRO A 32 -17.96 -4.91 -5.96
C PRO A 32 -17.00 -4.53 -7.09
N VAL A 33 -15.72 -4.39 -6.77
CA VAL A 33 -14.63 -4.11 -7.72
C VAL A 33 -13.57 -5.19 -7.59
N THR A 34 -13.25 -5.86 -8.70
CA THR A 34 -12.25 -6.93 -8.74
C THR A 34 -10.96 -6.47 -9.42
N PHE A 35 -9.85 -6.64 -8.72
CA PHE A 35 -8.49 -6.44 -9.23
C PHE A 35 -7.89 -7.80 -9.57
N ALA A 36 -7.55 -8.02 -10.84
CA ALA A 36 -6.90 -9.25 -11.30
C ALA A 36 -5.39 -9.29 -10.98
N GLY A 37 -4.83 -8.17 -10.55
CA GLY A 37 -3.42 -7.99 -10.27
C GLY A 37 -3.18 -6.63 -9.63
N PRO A 38 -1.96 -6.35 -9.16
CA PRO A 38 -1.66 -5.10 -8.52
C PRO A 38 -1.69 -3.96 -9.56
N PRO A 39 -2.29 -2.78 -9.24
CA PRO A 39 -2.31 -1.64 -10.15
C PRO A 39 -0.90 -1.22 -10.57
N LYS A 40 -0.72 -0.84 -11.85
CA LYS A 40 0.56 -0.41 -12.42
C LYS A 40 0.58 1.07 -12.85
N ARG A 41 -0.59 1.68 -12.99
CA ARG A 41 -0.79 3.05 -13.49
C ARG A 41 -2.00 3.67 -12.77
N ALA A 42 -1.81 4.04 -11.51
CA ALA A 42 -2.83 4.66 -10.69
C ALA A 42 -3.00 6.14 -11.06
N VAL A 43 -4.26 6.58 -11.14
CA VAL A 43 -4.63 7.99 -11.09
C VAL A 43 -5.36 8.17 -9.77
N ILE A 44 -4.90 9.11 -8.94
CA ILE A 44 -5.50 9.36 -7.64
C ILE A 44 -6.11 10.75 -7.64
N ASN A 45 -7.37 10.82 -7.25
CA ASN A 45 -8.05 12.06 -6.96
C ASN A 45 -8.26 12.14 -5.44
N ASP A 46 -8.01 13.32 -4.86
CA ASP A 46 -8.07 13.63 -3.42
C ASP A 46 -6.73 13.49 -2.68
N LEU A 47 -6.55 14.34 -1.67
CA LEU A 47 -5.36 14.40 -0.81
C LEU A 47 -5.24 13.13 0.04
N ASN A 48 -6.34 12.66 0.65
CA ASN A 48 -6.28 11.56 1.63
C ASN A 48 -5.80 10.23 0.99
N MET A 49 -6.24 9.95 -0.23
CA MET A 49 -5.82 8.77 -0.99
C MET A 49 -4.39 8.90 -1.48
N SER A 50 -3.96 10.13 -1.80
CA SER A 50 -2.58 10.41 -2.22
C SER A 50 -1.62 10.19 -1.06
N GLU A 51 -1.93 10.71 0.14
CA GLU A 51 -1.14 10.49 1.36
C GLU A 51 -1.07 8.99 1.71
N MET A 52 -2.17 8.24 1.59
CA MET A 52 -2.16 6.79 1.80
C MET A 52 -1.23 6.06 0.83
N ALA A 53 -1.27 6.40 -0.45
CA ALA A 53 -0.37 5.82 -1.44
C ALA A 53 1.10 6.16 -1.14
N PHE A 54 1.37 7.37 -0.61
CA PHE A 54 2.72 7.80 -0.25
C PHE A 54 3.24 7.07 0.98
N ALA A 55 2.39 6.90 2.00
CA ALA A 55 2.71 6.13 3.21
C ALA A 55 3.00 4.65 2.91
N LEU A 56 2.42 4.10 1.84
CA LEU A 56 2.68 2.75 1.35
C LEU A 56 3.85 2.66 0.36
N HIS A 57 4.53 3.77 0.08
CA HIS A 57 5.63 3.86 -0.89
C HIS A 57 5.27 3.43 -2.32
N LEU A 58 4.07 3.80 -2.80
CA LEU A 58 3.55 3.41 -4.12
C LEU A 58 3.70 4.48 -5.21
N GLN A 59 4.52 5.51 -4.99
CA GLN A 59 4.68 6.66 -5.88
C GLN A 59 5.09 6.26 -7.31
N ASP A 60 5.89 5.21 -7.45
CA ASP A 60 6.36 4.67 -8.73
C ASP A 60 5.22 4.15 -9.63
N ARG A 61 4.04 3.91 -9.06
CA ARG A 61 2.86 3.39 -9.78
C ARG A 61 1.84 4.48 -10.12
N ILE A 62 2.05 5.71 -9.64
CA ILE A 62 1.12 6.82 -9.85
C ILE A 62 1.50 7.56 -11.15
N VAL A 63 0.55 7.67 -12.07
CA VAL A 63 0.74 8.40 -13.34
C VAL A 63 0.00 9.73 -13.38
N GLY A 64 -0.78 10.05 -12.35
CA GLY A 64 -1.46 11.33 -12.21
C GLY A 64 -2.09 11.54 -10.83
N LEU A 65 -2.05 12.78 -10.36
CA LEU A 65 -2.70 13.26 -9.14
C LEU A 65 -3.61 14.44 -9.49
N THR A 66 -4.83 14.44 -8.97
CA THR A 66 -5.82 15.51 -9.19
C THR A 66 -6.58 15.83 -7.90
N GLY A 67 -7.30 16.95 -7.89
CA GLY A 67 -8.17 17.31 -6.75
C GLY A 67 -7.43 17.83 -5.52
N ILE A 68 -6.12 18.10 -5.63
CA ILE A 68 -5.31 18.70 -4.57
C ILE A 68 -5.12 20.20 -4.90
N SER A 69 -5.52 21.06 -3.98
CA SER A 69 -5.40 22.53 -4.09
C SER A 69 -4.73 23.11 -2.84
N GLY A 70 -4.26 24.36 -2.92
CA GLY A 70 -3.62 25.03 -1.78
C GLY A 70 -4.53 25.33 -0.57
N TRP A 71 -5.82 24.98 -0.65
CA TRP A 71 -6.78 25.18 0.43
C TRP A 71 -6.85 24.00 1.42
N TYR A 72 -6.26 22.85 1.07
CA TYR A 72 -6.28 21.68 1.95
C TYR A 72 -5.25 21.81 3.07
N LYS A 73 -5.62 21.32 4.26
CA LYS A 73 -4.65 21.10 5.35
C LYS A 73 -3.78 19.90 4.96
N MET A 74 -2.54 20.18 4.60
CA MET A 74 -1.53 19.15 4.34
C MET A 74 -0.85 18.78 5.66
N THR A 75 -0.41 17.53 5.77
CA THR A 75 0.56 17.16 6.80
C THR A 75 1.93 17.74 6.43
N PRO A 76 2.84 17.99 7.39
CA PRO A 76 4.19 18.47 7.09
C PRO A 76 5.00 17.54 6.18
N GLU A 77 4.61 16.26 6.10
CA GLU A 77 5.30 15.20 5.36
C GLU A 77 4.84 15.09 3.89
N PHE A 78 3.79 15.82 3.48
CA PHE A 78 3.33 15.90 2.10
C PHE A 78 4.14 16.94 1.30
#